data_AF-A0A6N6KI84-F1
#
_entry.id   AF-A0A6N6KI84-F1
#
_cell.length_a   1.000
_cell.length_b   1.000
_cell.length_c   1.000
_cell.angle_alpha   90.00
_cell.angle_beta   90.00
_cell.angle_gamma   90.00
#
_symmetry.space_group_name_H-M   'P 1'
#
loop_
_entity.id
_entity.type
_entity.pdbx_description
1 polymer ?
#
loop_
_entity_poly.entity_id
_entity_poly.type
_entity_poly.pdbx_seq_one_letter_code
_entity_poly.pdbx_strand_id
1 'polypeptide(L)'
;MDPVFKKLNYKDQADICVLNAPESFSTNMKAMEPYAGLHSDLNEMKQLYFFMAFVQTQKEVDDLAPQVAQKLEGDGVVWFCYPKKSSKKYSAEISRDNGWAALGKLGFEGVRAVAIDEDWSALRFRKVEYIKTMKRAKSFAMTKEGKKKTTDRK
;
A
#
# COMPACT_ATOMS: atom_id res chain seq x y z
N MET A 1 0.75 18.04 -10.64
CA MET A 1 0.74 16.88 -9.74
C MET A 1 -0.57 16.14 -9.94
N ASP A 2 -0.51 14.83 -10.17
CA ASP A 2 -1.69 14.00 -10.41
C ASP A 2 -2.63 13.93 -9.18
N PRO A 3 -3.96 14.06 -9.34
CA PRO A 3 -4.91 14.01 -8.22
C PRO A 3 -4.96 12.67 -7.47
N VAL A 4 -4.67 11.55 -8.14
CA VAL A 4 -4.63 10.22 -7.51
C VAL A 4 -3.42 10.13 -6.57
N PHE A 5 -2.24 10.62 -6.98
CA PHE A 5 -1.06 10.64 -6.10
C PHE A 5 -1.26 11.48 -4.84
N LYS A 6 -2.00 12.60 -4.93
CA LYS A 6 -2.44 13.36 -3.74
C LYS A 6 -3.29 12.50 -2.80
N LYS A 7 -4.24 11.71 -3.33
CA LYS A 7 -5.06 10.77 -2.54
C LYS A 7 -4.22 9.67 -1.91
N LEU A 8 -3.21 9.18 -2.64
CA LEU A 8 -2.22 8.19 -2.23
C LEU A 8 -1.14 8.75 -1.29
N ASN A 9 -1.35 9.92 -0.67
CA ASN A 9 -0.45 10.47 0.33
C ASN A 9 0.98 10.74 -0.18
N TYR A 10 1.14 11.05 -1.48
CA TYR A 10 2.37 11.64 -1.96
C TYR A 10 2.58 13.01 -1.29
N LYS A 11 3.80 13.26 -0.82
CA LYS A 11 4.24 14.43 -0.07
C LYS A 11 5.67 14.81 -0.48
N ASP A 12 5.88 14.94 -1.78
CA ASP A 12 7.16 15.39 -2.35
C ASP A 12 8.33 14.43 -2.06
N GLN A 13 8.05 13.13 -1.94
CA GLN A 13 9.11 12.13 -1.92
C GLN A 13 9.89 12.20 -3.24
N ALA A 14 11.22 12.16 -3.14
CA ALA A 14 12.12 12.24 -4.30
C ALA A 14 11.92 11.07 -5.27
N ASP A 15 11.62 9.89 -4.74
CA ASP A 15 11.44 8.66 -5.52
C ASP A 15 10.12 7.97 -5.18
N ILE A 16 9.51 7.39 -6.21
CA ILE A 16 8.28 6.59 -6.16
C ILE A 16 8.58 5.25 -6.82
N CYS A 17 8.47 4.17 -6.04
CA CYS A 17 8.52 2.82 -6.60
C CYS A 17 7.10 2.33 -6.90
N VAL A 18 6.82 1.97 -8.16
CA VAL A 18 5.53 1.44 -8.63
C VAL A 18 5.76 0.10 -9.31
N LEU A 19 5.27 -0.98 -8.72
CA LEU A 19 5.36 -2.32 -9.31
C LEU A 19 4.05 -2.78 -9.96
N ASN A 20 4.18 -3.54 -11.05
CA ASN A 20 3.10 -4.25 -11.72
C ASN A 20 1.91 -3.36 -12.16
N ALA A 21 2.16 -2.07 -12.41
CA ALA A 21 1.10 -1.13 -12.78
C ALA A 21 0.33 -1.60 -14.04
N PRO A 22 -1.01 -1.59 -14.02
CA PRO A 22 -1.80 -1.85 -15.22
C PRO A 22 -1.63 -0.70 -16.21
N GLU A 23 -1.86 -0.98 -17.49
CA GLU A 23 -1.80 0.02 -18.56
C GLU A 23 -2.67 1.26 -18.27
N SER A 24 -3.82 1.08 -17.60
CA SER A 24 -4.71 2.17 -17.19
C SER A 24 -4.05 3.19 -16.26
N PHE A 25 -3.00 2.80 -15.54
CA PHE A 25 -2.28 3.66 -14.60
C PHE A 25 -1.09 4.41 -15.24
N SER A 26 -0.77 4.13 -16.51
CA SER A 26 0.38 4.73 -17.21
C SER A 26 0.30 6.26 -17.27
N THR A 27 -0.90 6.83 -17.48
CA THR A 27 -1.12 8.28 -17.49
C THR A 27 -0.82 8.92 -16.13
N ASN A 28 -1.21 8.26 -15.03
CA ASN A 28 -0.92 8.75 -13.68
C ASN A 28 0.58 8.74 -13.41
N MET A 29 1.30 7.71 -13.86
CA MET A 29 2.76 7.63 -13.75
C MET A 29 3.44 8.74 -14.55
N LYS A 30 3.11 8.92 -15.83
CA LYS A 30 3.68 10.00 -16.66
C LYS A 30 3.50 11.38 -16.05
N ALA A 31 2.34 11.63 -15.43
CA ALA A 31 2.05 12.90 -14.76
C ALA A 31 2.92 13.17 -13.50
N MET A 32 3.64 12.17 -13.00
CA MET A 32 4.53 12.27 -11.84
C MET A 32 6.01 12.43 -12.20
N GLU A 33 6.42 12.16 -13.45
CA GLU A 33 7.82 12.30 -13.91
C GLU A 33 8.45 13.68 -13.58
N PRO A 34 7.73 14.82 -13.66
CA PRO A 34 8.31 16.12 -13.27
C PRO A 34 8.50 16.33 -11.76
N TYR A 35 8.00 15.43 -10.91
CA TYR A 35 7.93 15.61 -9.45
C TYR A 35 8.80 14.61 -8.69
N ALA A 36 9.02 13.40 -9.23
CA ALA A 36 9.78 12.35 -8.57
C ALA A 36 10.42 11.40 -9.59
N GLY A 37 11.53 10.76 -9.19
CA GLY A 37 12.07 9.59 -9.87
C GLY A 37 11.10 8.42 -9.79
N LEU A 38 10.73 7.87 -10.95
CA LEU A 38 9.85 6.70 -11.03
C LEU A 38 10.69 5.43 -11.23
N HIS A 39 10.48 4.46 -10.36
CA HIS A 39 11.18 3.18 -10.39
C HIS A 39 10.18 2.03 -10.48
N SER A 40 10.47 1.05 -11.33
CA SER A 40 9.64 -0.13 -11.52
C SER A 40 10.30 -1.44 -11.05
N ASP A 41 11.48 -1.36 -10.45
CA ASP A 41 12.17 -2.48 -9.81
C ASP A 41 12.57 -2.10 -8.38
N LEU A 42 12.25 -2.97 -7.42
CA LEU A 42 12.67 -2.80 -6.03
C LEU A 42 14.18 -2.93 -5.84
N ASN A 43 14.89 -3.60 -6.75
CA ASN A 43 16.34 -3.76 -6.68
C ASN A 43 17.10 -2.47 -6.96
N GLU A 44 16.47 -1.51 -7.67
CA GLU A 44 17.02 -0.17 -7.91
C GLU A 44 16.97 0.70 -6.64
N MET A 45 16.17 0.29 -5.65
CA MET A 45 15.90 1.06 -4.45
C MET A 45 16.74 0.57 -3.27
N LYS A 46 17.65 1.42 -2.79
CA LYS A 46 18.33 1.19 -1.49
C LYS A 46 17.39 1.44 -0.32
N GLN A 47 16.56 2.46 -0.45
CA GLN A 47 15.63 2.94 0.59
C GLN A 47 14.29 3.28 -0.06
N LEU A 48 13.21 3.02 0.66
CA LEU A 48 11.85 3.33 0.22
C LEU A 48 11.21 4.36 1.15
N TYR A 49 10.73 5.44 0.55
CA TYR A 49 9.91 6.45 1.23
C TYR A 49 8.48 6.50 0.66
N PHE A 50 8.30 6.10 -0.60
CA PHE A 50 7.00 5.91 -1.24
C PHE A 50 7.03 4.65 -2.12
N PHE A 51 6.12 3.72 -1.84
CA PHE A 51 5.99 2.46 -2.56
C PHE A 51 4.52 2.17 -2.86
N MET A 52 4.27 1.66 -4.06
CA MET A 52 3.01 1.02 -4.39
C MET A 52 3.21 -0.19 -5.32
N ALA A 53 2.40 -1.22 -5.14
CA ALA A 53 2.36 -2.37 -6.05
C ALA A 53 0.94 -2.76 -6.37
N PHE A 54 0.67 -3.14 -7.62
CA PHE A 54 -0.57 -3.75 -8.04
C PHE A 54 -0.44 -5.27 -7.94
N VAL A 55 -1.31 -5.89 -7.15
CA VAL A 55 -1.24 -7.31 -6.79
C VAL A 55 -2.61 -7.95 -6.96
N GLN A 56 -2.62 -9.22 -7.34
CA GLN A 56 -3.83 -10.02 -7.57
C GLN A 56 -3.81 -11.32 -6.76
N THR A 57 -2.63 -11.85 -6.43
CA THR A 57 -2.45 -13.15 -5.78
C THR A 57 -1.88 -13.02 -4.38
N GLN A 58 -2.08 -14.05 -3.54
CA GLN A 58 -1.45 -14.12 -2.23
C GLN A 58 0.08 -14.18 -2.35
N LYS A 59 0.58 -14.90 -3.36
CA LYS A 59 2.03 -15.08 -3.60
C LYS A 59 2.74 -13.73 -3.82
N GLU A 60 2.17 -12.84 -4.61
CA GLU A 60 2.76 -11.51 -4.84
C GLU A 60 2.88 -10.71 -3.55
N VAL A 61 1.87 -10.79 -2.66
CA VAL A 61 1.93 -10.12 -1.35
C VAL A 61 3.01 -10.75 -0.48
N ASP A 62 3.09 -12.08 -0.44
CA ASP A 62 4.07 -12.82 0.36
C ASP A 62 5.51 -12.56 -0.09
N ASP A 63 5.74 -12.42 -1.39
CA ASP A 63 7.07 -12.13 -1.97
C ASP A 63 7.48 -10.67 -1.76
N LEU A 64 6.55 -9.72 -1.88
CA LEU A 64 6.84 -8.27 -1.79
C LEU A 64 6.94 -7.76 -0.36
N ALA A 65 6.09 -8.25 0.55
CA ALA A 65 6.02 -7.76 1.92
C ALA A 65 7.38 -7.74 2.66
N PRO A 66 8.21 -8.81 2.66
CA PRO A 66 9.51 -8.78 3.33
C PRO A 66 10.49 -7.79 2.69
N GLN A 67 10.47 -7.66 1.36
CA GLN A 67 11.36 -6.73 0.63
C GLN A 67 11.02 -5.27 0.96
N VAL A 68 9.74 -4.94 0.98
CA VAL A 68 9.25 -3.61 1.38
C VAL A 68 9.60 -3.35 2.84
N ALA A 69 9.35 -4.30 3.75
CA ALA A 69 9.66 -4.14 5.16
C ALA A 69 11.15 -3.85 5.43
N GLN A 70 12.03 -4.50 4.69
CA GLN A 70 13.49 -4.33 4.79
C GLN A 70 13.95 -2.96 4.30
N LYS A 71 13.38 -2.45 3.20
CA LYS A 71 13.83 -1.20 2.57
C LYS A 71 13.09 0.05 3.05
N LEU A 72 11.94 -0.11 3.72
CA LEU A 72 11.11 1.01 4.15
C LEU A 72 11.75 1.82 5.27
N GLU A 73 12.07 3.06 4.96
CA GLU A 73 12.63 4.03 5.88
C GLU A 73 11.53 4.80 6.63
N GLY A 74 11.71 4.94 7.94
CA GLY A 74 10.82 5.72 8.80
C GLY A 74 9.33 5.37 8.64
N ASP A 75 8.50 6.41 8.60
CA ASP A 75 7.06 6.34 8.35
C ASP A 75 6.71 6.44 6.86
N GLY A 76 7.45 5.70 6.02
CA GLY A 76 7.25 5.69 4.57
C GLY A 76 5.82 5.30 4.15
N VAL A 77 5.44 5.73 2.96
CA VAL A 77 4.10 5.53 2.40
C VAL A 77 4.07 4.23 1.60
N VAL A 78 3.32 3.24 2.07
CA VAL A 78 3.21 1.92 1.44
C VAL A 78 1.77 1.67 1.02
N TRP A 79 1.55 1.35 -0.26
CA TRP A 79 0.25 0.95 -0.79
C TRP A 79 0.33 -0.40 -1.48
N PHE A 80 -0.67 -1.25 -1.22
CA PHE A 80 -0.95 -2.40 -2.07
C PHE A 80 -2.28 -2.15 -2.78
N CYS A 81 -2.24 -2.21 -4.10
CA CYS A 81 -3.37 -1.99 -4.98
C CYS A 81 -3.94 -3.36 -5.38
N TYR A 82 -5.25 -3.52 -5.26
CA TYR A 82 -5.94 -4.76 -5.53
C TYR A 82 -7.19 -4.49 -6.38
N PRO A 83 -7.58 -5.42 -7.27
CA PRO A 83 -8.82 -5.31 -8.01
C PRO A 83 -10.02 -5.22 -7.08
N LYS A 84 -10.96 -4.34 -7.42
CA LYS A 84 -12.26 -4.31 -6.77
C LYS A 84 -13.03 -5.57 -7.15
N LYS A 85 -13.84 -6.07 -6.22
CA LYS A 85 -14.79 -7.17 -6.50
C LYS A 85 -15.77 -6.86 -7.64
N SER A 86 -16.02 -5.58 -7.91
CA SER A 86 -16.88 -5.12 -9.00
C SER A 86 -16.16 -5.03 -10.35
N SER A 87 -14.84 -5.22 -10.40
CA SER A 87 -14.10 -5.21 -11.65
C SER A 87 -14.57 -6.36 -12.53
N LYS A 88 -14.82 -6.07 -13.81
CA LYS A 88 -15.11 -7.08 -14.82
C LYS A 88 -13.87 -7.53 -15.59
N LYS A 89 -12.77 -6.80 -15.43
CA LYS A 89 -11.52 -6.99 -16.16
C LYS A 89 -10.48 -7.79 -15.37
N TYR A 90 -10.48 -7.63 -14.04
CA TYR A 90 -9.47 -8.22 -13.16
C TYR A 90 -10.13 -9.09 -12.10
N SER A 91 -9.44 -10.17 -11.73
CA SER A 91 -9.79 -11.04 -10.61
C SER A 91 -8.63 -11.09 -9.62
N ALA A 92 -8.92 -11.35 -8.36
CA ALA A 92 -7.89 -11.43 -7.33
C ALA A 92 -8.28 -12.40 -6.21
N GLU A 93 -7.26 -13.07 -5.67
CA GLU A 93 -7.33 -13.88 -4.46
C GLU A 93 -7.40 -13.00 -3.20
N ILE A 94 -6.94 -11.76 -3.33
CA ILE A 94 -6.89 -10.75 -2.28
C ILE A 94 -8.03 -9.73 -2.42
N SER A 95 -8.32 -9.02 -1.34
CA SER A 95 -9.39 -8.01 -1.31
C SER A 95 -9.10 -6.95 -0.25
N ARG A 96 -10.06 -6.06 0.00
CA ARG A 96 -9.94 -5.05 1.07
C ARG A 96 -9.62 -5.68 2.43
N ASP A 97 -10.26 -6.81 2.73
CA ASP A 97 -10.34 -7.35 4.08
C ASP A 97 -9.53 -8.64 4.27
N ASN A 98 -8.94 -9.19 3.21
CA ASN A 98 -8.16 -10.44 3.25
C ASN A 98 -6.86 -10.35 2.43
N GLY A 99 -5.93 -11.24 2.70
CA GLY A 99 -4.67 -11.37 1.95
C GLY A 99 -3.44 -10.67 2.57
N TRP A 100 -3.64 -9.90 3.64
CA TRP A 100 -2.62 -8.98 4.19
C TRP A 100 -1.84 -9.53 5.39
N ALA A 101 -1.99 -10.82 5.71
CA ALA A 101 -1.40 -11.41 6.91
C ALA A 101 0.14 -11.33 6.92
N ALA A 102 0.80 -11.44 5.76
CA ALA A 102 2.25 -11.30 5.64
C ALA A 102 2.74 -9.92 6.11
N LEU A 103 2.03 -8.85 5.72
CA LEU A 103 2.31 -7.48 6.19
C LEU A 103 2.10 -7.36 7.70
N GLY A 104 1.02 -7.96 8.23
CA GLY A 104 0.76 -8.02 9.67
C GLY A 104 1.89 -8.69 10.46
N LYS A 105 2.45 -9.81 9.96
CA LYS A 105 3.60 -10.48 10.59
C LYS A 105 4.85 -9.60 10.63
N LEU A 106 4.96 -8.64 9.71
CA LEU A 106 6.06 -7.69 9.59
C LEU A 106 5.78 -6.35 10.31
N GLY A 107 4.76 -6.30 11.17
CA GLY A 107 4.47 -5.12 11.99
C GLY A 107 3.71 -4.01 11.26
N PHE A 108 3.10 -4.29 10.11
CA PHE A 108 2.27 -3.34 9.41
C PHE A 108 0.79 -3.46 9.79
N GLU A 109 0.10 -2.33 9.77
CA GLU A 109 -1.36 -2.26 9.87
C GLU A 109 -1.92 -1.55 8.64
N GLY A 110 -3.00 -2.08 8.07
CA GLY A 110 -3.72 -1.39 6.99
C GLY A 110 -4.43 -0.17 7.58
N VAL A 111 -4.16 1.06 7.17
CA VAL A 111 -4.67 2.28 7.82
C VAL A 111 -5.77 3.01 7.05
N ARG A 112 -5.83 2.86 5.72
CA ARG A 112 -6.79 3.58 4.86
C ARG A 112 -6.92 2.89 3.51
N ALA A 113 -8.13 2.75 2.99
CA ALA A 113 -8.36 2.35 1.61
C ALA A 113 -8.79 3.56 0.74
N VAL A 114 -8.39 3.60 -0.53
CA VAL A 114 -8.83 4.58 -1.52
C VAL A 114 -9.15 3.90 -2.84
N ALA A 115 -10.09 4.43 -3.62
CA ALA A 115 -10.28 4.01 -5.01
C ALA A 115 -9.28 4.72 -5.91
N ILE A 116 -8.63 3.97 -6.81
CA ILE A 116 -7.74 4.52 -7.85
C ILE A 116 -8.58 4.92 -9.05
N ASP A 117 -9.25 3.95 -9.66
CA ASP A 117 -10.12 4.10 -10.83
C ASP A 117 -11.38 3.23 -10.65
N GLU A 118 -12.04 2.80 -11.72
CA GLU A 118 -13.20 1.90 -11.66
C GLU A 118 -12.85 0.48 -11.21
N ASP A 119 -11.67 -0.02 -11.56
CA ASP A 119 -11.24 -1.41 -11.38
C ASP A 119 -10.39 -1.62 -10.14
N TRP A 120 -9.64 -0.62 -9.67
CA TRP A 120 -8.61 -0.78 -8.65
C TRP A 120 -8.90 0.04 -7.38
N SER A 121 -8.58 -0.55 -6.23
CA SER A 121 -8.47 0.14 -4.95
C SER A 121 -7.08 -0.06 -4.38
N ALA A 122 -6.64 0.85 -3.52
CA ALA A 122 -5.39 0.74 -2.79
C ALA A 122 -5.65 0.72 -1.28
N LEU A 123 -4.96 -0.17 -0.57
CA LEU A 123 -4.90 -0.20 0.90
C LEU A 123 -3.53 0.27 1.36
N ARG A 124 -3.51 1.32 2.18
CA ARG A 124 -2.30 1.86 2.77
C ARG A 124 -1.90 1.01 3.96
N PHE A 125 -0.63 0.67 4.03
CA PHE A 125 -0.01 0.05 5.19
C PHE A 125 0.95 1.01 5.87
N ARG A 126 1.04 0.90 7.20
CA ARG A 126 1.93 1.72 8.02
C ARG A 126 2.52 0.85 9.12
N LYS A 127 3.82 0.98 9.40
CA LYS A 127 4.45 0.29 10.53
C LYS A 127 3.74 0.73 11.82
N VAL A 128 3.39 -0.25 12.65
CA VAL A 128 2.56 -0.04 13.84
C VAL A 128 3.18 0.93 14.85
N GLU A 129 4.51 1.02 14.90
CA GLU A 129 5.25 1.95 15.75
C GLU A 129 4.89 3.43 15.48
N TYR A 130 4.67 3.80 14.21
CA TYR A 130 4.30 5.16 13.82
C TYR A 130 2.81 5.47 14.06
N ILE A 131 1.98 4.47 14.35
CA ILE A 131 0.55 4.65 14.61
C ILE A 131 0.34 5.04 16.07
N LYS A 132 -0.12 6.28 16.33
CA LYS A 132 -0.39 6.76 17.70
C LYS A 132 -1.63 6.11 18.31
N THR A 133 -2.75 6.10 17.58
CA THR A 133 -4.04 5.58 18.04
C THR A 133 -4.77 4.88 16.91
N MET A 134 -5.42 3.75 17.18
CA MET A 134 -6.25 3.03 16.19
C MET A 134 -7.73 3.09 16.59
N LYS A 135 -8.53 3.81 15.80
CA LYS A 135 -9.99 3.90 15.97
C LYS A 135 -10.72 2.78 15.19
N ARG A 136 -10.43 1.52 15.50
CA ARG A 136 -11.08 0.34 14.90
C ARG A 136 -11.24 -0.76 15.93
N ALA A 137 -12.16 -1.69 15.68
CA ALA A 137 -12.32 -2.85 16.53
C ALA A 137 -11.06 -3.75 16.51
N LYS A 138 -10.76 -4.36 17.65
CA LYS A 138 -9.58 -5.21 17.88
C LYS A 138 -9.46 -6.38 16.90
N SER A 139 -10.58 -6.88 16.38
CA SER A 139 -10.63 -7.94 15.36
C SER A 139 -9.98 -7.54 14.03
N PHE A 140 -9.92 -6.24 13.71
CA PHE A 140 -9.35 -5.70 12.48
C PHE A 140 -7.90 -5.20 12.65
N ALA A 141 -7.29 -5.39 13.82
CA ALA A 141 -5.86 -5.14 14.01
C ALA A 141 -5.09 -6.43 13.80
N MET A 142 -4.11 -6.41 12.90
CA MET A 142 -3.34 -7.60 12.52
C MET A 142 -2.19 -7.89 13.48
N THR A 143 -1.60 -6.84 14.05
CA THR A 143 -0.43 -6.90 14.93
C THR A 143 -0.84 -6.96 16.41
N LYS A 144 0.03 -7.51 17.26
CA LYS A 144 -0.20 -7.52 18.72
C LYS A 144 -0.20 -6.09 19.27
N GLU A 145 0.70 -5.25 18.78
CA GLU A 145 0.86 -3.85 19.13
C GLU A 145 -0.36 -3.04 18.67
N GLY A 146 -0.87 -3.31 17.48
CA GLY A 146 -2.08 -2.69 16.93
C GLY A 146 -3.30 -3.01 17.78
N LYS A 147 -3.45 -4.28 18.20
CA LYS A 147 -4.50 -4.71 19.14
C LYS A 147 -4.43 -4.04 20.51
N LYS A 148 -3.24 -3.61 20.97
CA LYS A 148 -3.09 -2.80 22.19
C LYS A 148 -3.48 -1.33 21.98
N LYS A 149 -3.34 -0.84 20.74
CA LYS A 149 -3.63 0.55 20.33
C LYS A 149 -5.08 0.75 19.86
N THR A 150 -5.89 -0.31 19.78
CA THR A 150 -7.32 -0.20 19.47
C THR A 150 -8.07 0.35 20.67
N THR A 151 -8.73 1.48 20.49
CA THR A 151 -9.78 1.93 21.40
C THR A 151 -11.09 1.36 20.89
N ASP A 152 -11.81 0.58 21.70
CA ASP A 152 -13.14 0.11 21.33
C ASP A 152 -13.98 1.32 20.88
N ARG A 153 -14.53 1.25 19.66
CA ARG A 153 -15.57 2.21 19.27
C ARG A 153 -16.74 1.92 20.21
N LYS A 154 -16.95 2.80 21.20
CA LYS A 154 -18.27 2.95 21.81
C LYS A 154 -19.30 3.24 20.74
#